data_AF-A0A1C4GRI6-F1
#
_entry.id   AF-A0A1C4GRI6-F1
#
_cell.length_a   1.000
_cell.length_b   1.000
_cell.length_c   1.000
_cell.angle_alpha   90.00
_cell.angle_beta   90.00
_cell.angle_gamma   90.00
#
_symmetry.space_group_name_H-M   'P 1'
#
loop_
_entity.id
_entity.type
_entity.pdbx_description
1 polymer ?
#
loop_
_entity_poly.entity_id
_entity_poly.type
_entity_poly.pdbx_seq_one_letter_code
_entity_poly.pdbx_strand_id
1 'polypeptide(L)'
;MTKTQIKAIALNASRQLNAVAKDIYNRDLVTAHNHGQLKDTSTTLDDLYGVLDTQYQRSLKAGIDEPMEYTELVKKRIDALAEYIRPARLKTIHISPKHIVQMLDVEQQAMHHLATLLDAINIGDKV
;
A
#
# COMPACT_ATOMS: atom_id res chain seq x y z
N MET A 1 8.92 -17.18 -7.85
CA MET A 1 8.38 -15.86 -8.20
C MET A 1 9.58 -14.96 -8.47
N THR A 2 9.59 -14.18 -9.55
CA THR A 2 10.75 -13.37 -9.94
C THR A 2 10.70 -11.98 -9.28
N LYS A 3 11.86 -11.32 -9.13
CA LYS A 3 11.97 -9.91 -8.68
C LYS A 3 11.00 -8.98 -9.43
N THR A 4 10.76 -9.25 -10.71
CA THR A 4 9.79 -8.54 -11.57
C THR A 4 8.35 -8.65 -11.05
N GLN A 5 7.92 -9.81 -10.56
CA GLN A 5 6.57 -10.02 -10.06
C GLN A 5 6.33 -9.26 -8.75
N ILE A 6 7.31 -9.25 -7.83
CA ILE A 6 7.26 -8.48 -6.58
C ILE A 6 7.09 -6.98 -6.89
N LYS A 7 7.92 -6.45 -7.81
CA LYS A 7 7.83 -5.05 -8.23
C LYS A 7 6.50 -4.72 -8.90
N ALA A 8 5.94 -5.64 -9.68
CA ALA A 8 4.65 -5.44 -10.34
C ALA A 8 3.51 -5.31 -9.31
N ILE A 9 3.51 -6.10 -8.24
CA ILE A 9 2.51 -6.01 -7.17
C ILE A 9 2.64 -4.67 -6.43
N ALA A 10 3.87 -4.29 -6.05
CA ALA A 10 4.12 -3.01 -5.38
C ALA A 10 3.70 -1.80 -6.25
N LEU A 11 4.02 -1.83 -7.54
CA LEU A 11 3.60 -0.81 -8.49
C LEU A 11 2.07 -0.76 -8.64
N ASN A 12 1.39 -1.91 -8.61
CA ASN A 12 -0.06 -1.95 -8.66
C ASN A 12 -0.69 -1.30 -7.42
N ALA A 13 -0.21 -1.64 -6.22
CA ALA A 13 -0.67 -1.02 -4.97
C ALA A 13 -0.46 0.50 -4.98
N SER A 14 0.70 0.97 -5.45
CA SER A 14 1.00 2.41 -5.58
C SER A 14 0.04 3.11 -6.55
N ARG A 15 -0.27 2.48 -7.70
CA ARG A 15 -1.22 3.01 -8.68
C ARG A 15 -2.65 3.06 -8.14
N GLN A 16 -3.08 2.03 -7.42
CA GLN A 16 -4.38 1.99 -6.77
C GLN A 16 -4.51 3.14 -5.76
N LEU A 17 -3.51 3.32 -4.90
CA LEU A 17 -3.48 4.40 -3.91
C LEU A 17 -3.57 5.80 -4.54
N ASN A 18 -2.83 6.03 -5.64
CA ASN A 18 -2.91 7.27 -6.41
C ASN A 18 -4.29 7.48 -7.06
N ALA A 19 -4.91 6.41 -7.55
CA ALA A 19 -6.27 6.48 -8.08
C ALA A 19 -7.29 6.86 -6.99
N VAL A 20 -7.15 6.32 -5.77
CA VAL A 20 -7.98 6.73 -4.62
C VAL A 20 -7.82 8.20 -4.30
N ALA A 21 -6.57 8.68 -4.20
CA ALA A 21 -6.28 10.08 -3.89
C ALA A 21 -6.90 11.03 -4.93
N LYS A 22 -6.77 10.71 -6.21
CA LYS A 22 -7.38 11.50 -7.31
C LYS A 22 -8.90 11.49 -7.26
N ASP A 23 -9.52 10.33 -7.01
CA ASP A 23 -10.98 10.25 -6.92
C ASP A 23 -11.51 11.08 -5.75
N ILE A 24 -10.85 11.04 -4.59
CA ILE A 24 -11.22 11.85 -3.42
C ILE A 24 -10.98 13.34 -3.68
N TYR A 25 -9.86 13.71 -4.29
CA TYR A 25 -9.54 15.11 -4.61
C TYR A 25 -10.59 15.76 -5.51
N ASN A 26 -11.17 15.00 -6.44
CA ASN A 26 -12.18 15.47 -7.39
C ASN A 26 -13.61 15.47 -6.81
N ARG A 27 -13.79 15.17 -5.52
CA ARG A 27 -15.10 15.05 -4.87
C ARG A 27 -15.24 16.00 -3.69
N ASP A 28 -16.47 16.45 -3.46
CA ASP A 28 -16.82 17.26 -2.30
C ASP A 28 -16.86 16.44 -1.00
N LEU A 29 -17.03 15.12 -1.10
CA LEU A 29 -17.19 14.21 0.03
C LEU A 29 -16.51 12.86 -0.22
N VAL A 30 -15.98 12.27 0.86
CA VAL A 30 -15.50 10.90 0.89
C VAL A 30 -16.69 9.94 0.87
N THR A 31 -16.59 8.86 0.09
CA THR A 31 -17.70 7.94 -0.15
C THR A 31 -17.36 6.49 0.22
N ALA A 32 -18.38 5.64 0.29
CA ALA A 32 -18.19 4.19 0.49
C ALA A 32 -17.38 3.54 -0.65
N HIS A 33 -17.37 4.13 -1.84
CA HIS A 33 -16.49 3.69 -2.93
C HIS A 33 -15.02 3.85 -2.56
N ASN A 34 -14.64 4.98 -1.96
CA ASN A 34 -13.26 5.24 -1.54
C ASN A 34 -12.81 4.26 -0.45
N HIS A 35 -13.70 3.93 0.49
CA HIS A 35 -13.45 2.86 1.45
C HIS A 35 -13.15 1.53 0.75
N GLY A 36 -13.94 1.15 -0.26
CA GLY A 36 -13.70 -0.06 -1.06
C GLY A 36 -12.32 -0.05 -1.72
N GLN A 37 -11.95 1.04 -2.36
CA GLN A 37 -10.64 1.16 -3.02
C GLN A 37 -9.46 1.05 -2.05
N LEU A 38 -9.60 1.55 -0.81
CA LEU A 38 -8.58 1.37 0.23
C LEU A 38 -8.48 -0.08 0.69
N LYS A 39 -9.61 -0.79 0.81
CA LYS A 39 -9.62 -2.23 1.11
C LYS A 39 -8.96 -3.06 0.01
N ASP A 40 -9.18 -2.70 -1.25
CA ASP A 40 -8.53 -3.35 -2.38
C ASP A 40 -7.02 -3.11 -2.37
N THR A 41 -6.60 -1.87 -2.08
CA THR A 41 -5.17 -1.52 -1.95
C THR A 41 -4.51 -2.30 -0.81
N SER A 42 -5.17 -2.40 0.35
CA SER A 42 -4.71 -3.18 1.50
C SER A 42 -4.55 -4.67 1.15
N THR A 43 -5.47 -5.22 0.36
CA THR A 43 -5.39 -6.62 -0.11
C THR A 43 -4.17 -6.83 -1.01
N THR A 44 -3.90 -5.93 -1.96
CA THR A 44 -2.69 -5.99 -2.80
C THR A 44 -1.39 -5.91 -1.97
N LEU A 45 -1.38 -5.17 -0.86
CA LEU A 45 -0.23 -5.10 0.04
C LEU A 45 -0.07 -6.37 0.89
N ASP A 46 -1.17 -7.02 1.26
CA ASP A 46 -1.15 -8.33 1.91
C ASP A 46 -0.55 -9.39 0.98
N ASP A 47 -0.94 -9.38 -0.30
CA ASP A 47 -0.35 -10.23 -1.33
C ASP A 47 1.16 -9.97 -1.47
N LEU A 48 1.57 -8.70 -1.51
CA LEU A 48 2.99 -8.33 -1.56
C LEU A 48 3.76 -8.88 -0.36
N TYR A 49 3.20 -8.72 0.84
CA TYR A 49 3.80 -9.22 2.07
C TYR A 49 3.97 -10.74 2.02
N GLY A 50 2.92 -11.49 1.63
CA GLY A 50 2.99 -12.95 1.52
C GLY A 50 4.05 -13.44 0.51
N VAL A 51 4.25 -12.70 -0.58
CA VAL A 51 5.31 -13.01 -1.54
C VAL A 51 6.70 -12.72 -0.96
N LEU A 52 6.86 -11.58 -0.27
CA LEU A 52 8.12 -11.23 0.39
C LEU A 52 8.47 -12.23 1.49
N ASP A 53 7.52 -12.63 2.33
CA ASP A 53 7.72 -13.67 3.35
C ASP A 53 8.12 -15.00 2.70
N THR A 54 7.45 -15.40 1.61
CA THR A 54 7.84 -16.62 0.88
C THR A 54 9.28 -16.54 0.36
N GLN A 55 9.76 -15.37 -0.10
CA GLN A 55 11.16 -15.21 -0.49
C GLN A 55 12.09 -15.19 0.72
N TYR A 56 11.70 -14.52 1.79
CA TYR A 56 12.43 -14.47 3.05
C TYR A 56 12.73 -15.87 3.61
N GLN A 57 11.74 -16.77 3.58
CA GLN A 57 11.93 -18.15 4.02
C GLN A 57 12.85 -18.96 3.09
N ARG A 58 12.98 -18.57 1.80
CA ARG A 58 13.72 -19.33 0.78
C ARG A 58 15.17 -18.90 0.61
N SER A 59 15.45 -17.60 0.66
CA SER A 59 16.79 -17.02 0.51
C SER A 59 17.24 -16.50 1.87
N LEU A 60 18.42 -16.89 2.34
CA LEU A 60 19.04 -16.45 3.60
C LEU A 60 19.04 -14.91 3.73
N LYS A 61 17.95 -14.35 4.27
CA LYS A 61 17.65 -13.03 4.87
C LYS A 61 18.16 -11.72 4.25
N ALA A 62 19.22 -11.71 3.44
CA ALA A 62 19.92 -10.48 3.07
C ALA A 62 19.03 -9.55 2.23
N GLY A 63 18.52 -8.50 2.86
CA GLY A 63 17.83 -7.38 2.21
C GLY A 63 16.31 -7.50 2.07
N ILE A 64 15.65 -8.50 2.69
CA ILE A 64 14.19 -8.68 2.58
C ILE A 64 13.43 -8.16 3.83
N ASP A 65 14.05 -8.17 5.01
CA ASP A 65 13.41 -7.74 6.28
C ASP A 65 12.84 -6.31 6.16
N GLU A 66 13.65 -5.36 5.71
CA GLU A 66 13.27 -3.95 5.60
C GLU A 66 12.08 -3.72 4.63
N PRO A 67 12.08 -4.25 3.39
CA PRO A 67 10.90 -4.20 2.53
C PRO A 67 9.64 -4.86 3.14
N MET A 68 9.78 -5.94 3.93
CA MET A 68 8.65 -6.58 4.61
C MET A 68 8.06 -5.68 5.70
N GLU A 69 8.90 -5.14 6.59
CA GLU A 69 8.49 -4.21 7.64
C GLU A 69 7.79 -2.98 7.03
N TYR A 70 8.34 -2.45 5.94
CA TYR A 70 7.78 -1.29 5.27
C TYR A 70 6.44 -1.61 4.58
N THR A 71 6.31 -2.79 3.96
CA THR A 71 5.03 -3.26 3.38
C THR A 71 3.96 -3.37 4.47
N GLU A 72 4.30 -3.95 5.62
CA GLU A 72 3.38 -4.09 6.76
C GLU A 72 2.97 -2.73 7.34
N LEU A 73 3.91 -1.78 7.44
CA LEU A 73 3.64 -0.43 7.91
C LEU A 73 2.62 0.29 7.04
N VAL A 74 2.84 0.31 5.71
CA VAL A 74 1.93 0.97 4.76
C VAL A 74 0.55 0.30 4.80
N LYS A 75 0.50 -1.03 4.85
CA LYS A 75 -0.75 -1.77 4.98
C LYS A 75 -1.53 -1.35 6.23
N LYS A 76 -0.88 -1.33 7.41
CA LYS A 76 -1.52 -0.93 8.68
C LYS A 76 -2.10 0.49 8.61
N ARG A 77 -1.39 1.43 7.98
CA ARG A 77 -1.85 2.81 7.82
C ARG A 77 -3.02 2.92 6.86
N ILE A 78 -3.02 2.17 5.76
CA ILE A 78 -4.15 2.10 4.82
C ILE A 78 -5.38 1.45 5.49
N ASP A 79 -5.20 0.38 6.27
CA ASP A 79 -6.28 -0.24 7.03
C ASP A 79 -6.87 0.73 8.06
N ALA A 80 -6.03 1.50 8.76
CA ALA A 80 -6.49 2.54 9.68
C ALA A 80 -7.25 3.67 8.96
N LEU A 81 -6.79 4.08 7.77
CA LEU A 81 -7.47 5.07 6.95
C LEU A 81 -8.83 4.57 6.46
N ALA A 82 -8.90 3.31 6.01
CA ALA A 82 -10.16 2.68 5.62
C ALA A 82 -11.15 2.66 6.79
N GLU A 83 -10.72 2.29 7.99
CA GLU A 83 -11.56 2.32 9.19
C GLU A 83 -11.99 3.75 9.57
N TYR A 84 -11.11 4.74 9.35
CA TYR A 84 -11.43 6.15 9.56
C TYR A 84 -12.59 6.62 8.67
N ILE A 85 -12.60 6.18 7.41
CA ILE A 85 -13.62 6.53 6.41
C ILE A 85 -14.71 5.46 6.23
N ARG A 86 -14.88 4.55 7.20
CA ARG A 86 -15.84 3.44 7.06
C ARG A 86 -17.27 3.94 6.82
N PRO A 87 -18.09 3.25 6.01
CA PRO A 87 -19.40 3.75 5.57
C PRO A 87 -20.34 4.17 6.71
N ALA A 88 -20.33 3.46 7.85
CA ALA A 88 -21.16 3.80 9.00
C ALA A 88 -20.80 5.17 9.61
N ARG A 89 -19.53 5.57 9.59
CA ARG A 89 -19.07 6.88 10.09
C ARG A 89 -19.40 8.00 9.14
N LEU A 90 -19.30 7.75 7.83
CA LEU A 90 -19.62 8.74 6.79
C LEU A 90 -21.09 9.19 6.84
N LYS A 91 -21.99 8.38 7.41
CA LYS A 91 -23.40 8.75 7.64
C LYS A 91 -23.60 9.78 8.75
N THR A 92 -22.64 9.93 9.65
CA THR A 92 -22.80 10.69 10.90
C THR A 92 -21.73 11.77 11.09
N ILE A 93 -20.62 11.70 10.36
CA ILE A 93 -19.47 12.59 10.51
C ILE A 93 -19.06 13.09 9.13
N HIS A 94 -18.93 14.41 8.99
CA HIS A 94 -18.30 14.99 7.81
C HIS A 94 -16.78 14.77 7.89
N ILE A 95 -16.24 14.11 6.87
CA ILE A 95 -14.80 13.90 6.72
C ILE A 95 -14.31 14.75 5.56
N SER A 96 -13.36 15.63 5.83
CA SER A 96 -12.77 16.50 4.81
C SER A 96 -11.99 15.68 3.77
N PRO A 97 -12.35 15.73 2.48
CA PRO A 97 -11.58 15.08 1.41
C PRO A 97 -10.12 15.51 1.38
N LYS A 98 -9.86 16.82 1.59
CA LYS A 98 -8.51 17.39 1.64
C LYS A 98 -7.64 16.72 2.70
N HIS A 99 -8.18 16.47 3.88
CA HIS A 99 -7.45 15.79 4.94
C HIS A 99 -7.09 14.36 4.57
N ILE A 100 -8.01 13.64 3.93
CA ILE A 100 -7.75 12.27 3.46
C ILE A 100 -6.69 12.24 2.36
N VAL A 101 -6.73 13.17 1.41
CA VAL A 101 -5.69 13.29 0.36
C VAL A 101 -4.31 13.51 0.99
N GLN A 102 -4.19 14.39 2.00
CA GLN A 102 -2.92 14.60 2.70
C GLN A 102 -2.39 13.33 3.38
N MET A 103 -3.28 12.53 3.97
CA MET A 103 -2.88 11.22 4.54
C MET A 103 -2.43 10.26 3.43
N LEU A 104 -3.11 10.24 2.29
CA LEU A 104 -2.74 9.39 1.14
C LEU A 104 -1.41 9.80 0.51
N ASP A 105 -1.07 11.08 0.48
CA ASP A 105 0.21 11.56 -0.03
C ASP A 105 1.40 11.02 0.79
N VAL A 106 1.23 10.90 2.11
CA VAL A 106 2.24 10.27 3.00
C VAL A 106 2.41 8.80 2.65
N GLU A 107 1.31 8.09 2.39
CA GLU A 107 1.36 6.68 2.01
C GLU A 107 1.93 6.50 0.59
N GLN A 108 1.74 7.45 -0.33
CA GLN A 108 2.41 7.42 -1.64
C GLN A 108 3.92 7.57 -1.52
N GLN A 109 4.40 8.48 -0.67
CA GLN A 109 5.83 8.63 -0.39
C GLN A 109 6.41 7.34 0.20
N ALA A 110 5.67 6.70 1.10
CA ALA A 110 6.03 5.42 1.67
C ALA A 110 6.12 4.33 0.57
N MET A 111 5.14 4.25 -0.34
CA MET A 111 5.19 3.32 -1.47
C MET A 111 6.38 3.57 -2.41
N HIS A 112 6.78 4.83 -2.62
CA HIS A 112 7.99 5.15 -3.37
C HIS A 112 9.27 4.70 -2.68
N HIS A 113 9.33 4.82 -1.35
CA HIS A 113 10.45 4.30 -0.58
C HIS A 113 10.52 2.76 -0.67
N LEU A 114 9.38 2.08 -0.52
CA LEU A 114 9.29 0.63 -0.69
C LEU A 114 9.79 0.18 -2.07
N ALA A 115 9.45 0.90 -3.14
CA ALA A 115 9.95 0.57 -4.47
C ALA A 115 11.49 0.60 -4.54
N THR A 116 12.11 1.60 -3.92
CA THR A 116 13.58 1.71 -3.82
C THR A 116 14.19 0.52 -3.06
N LEU A 117 13.57 0.10 -1.96
CA LEU A 117 14.02 -1.07 -1.19
C LEU A 117 13.92 -2.35 -2.02
N LEU A 118 12.80 -2.54 -2.74
CA LEU A 118 12.61 -3.69 -3.63
C LEU A 118 13.59 -3.72 -4.81
N ASP A 119 14.05 -2.55 -5.27
CA ASP A 119 15.09 -2.45 -6.28
C ASP A 119 16.44 -2.96 -5.77
N ALA A 120 16.75 -2.73 -4.49
CA ALA A 120 18.00 -3.13 -3.85
C ALA A 120 18.07 -4.64 -3.50
N ILE A 121 16.95 -5.38 -3.52
CA ILE A 121 16.97 -6.82 -3.22
C ILE A 121 17.69 -7.60 -4.34
N ASN A 122 18.75 -8.32 -3.99
CA ASN A 122 19.41 -9.27 -4.90
C ASN A 122 18.77 -10.65 -4.76
N ILE A 123 17.78 -10.93 -5.61
CA ILE A 123 17.13 -12.25 -5.70
C ILE A 123 17.83 -13.05 -6.80
N GLY A 124 18.69 -13.98 -6.41
CA GLY A 124 19.26 -14.98 -7.32
C GLY A 124 20.50 -14.55 -8.11
N ASP A 125 21.29 -13.58 -7.63
CA ASP A 125 22.65 -13.42 -8.15
C ASP A 125 23.44 -14.69 -7.84
N LYS A 126 23.86 -15.39 -8.90
CA LYS A 126 24.78 -16.51 -8.81
C LYS A 126 26.04 -16.03 -8.09
N VAL A 127 26.34 -16.63 -6.94
CA VAL A 127 27.71 -16.73 -6.44
C VAL A 127 28.53 -17.53 -7.44
#